data_AF-A0A433PWE5-F1
#
_entry.id   AF-A0A433PWE5-F1
#
_cell.length_a   1.000
_cell.length_b   1.000
_cell.length_c   1.000
_cell.angle_alpha   90.00
_cell.angle_beta   90.00
_cell.angle_gamma   90.00
#
_symmetry.space_group_name_H-M   'P 1'
#
loop_
_entity.id
_entity.type
_entity.pdbx_description
1 polymer ?
#
loop_
_entity_poly.entity_id
_entity_poly.type
_entity_poly.pdbx_seq_one_letter_code
_entity_poly.pdbx_strand_id
1 'polypeptide(L)'
;MYWLHGSLGVLFGQTIKAMGSAARVFEFIHLQPVIPTHGGIIPDSIEGNIEFRNVYFSYPTRPDHQVLSNFSLIIRKGTMVALCGPSGMVNMSIALQIVCLFVTGSGKSTVGSLIERFYEANKGGIYVDGLPIESLDPAWLRQQIGYINQEPTLFATTILENIRYGRPQATKEEVVAAARRANADAFIESFPDEYDTIVGERGVTLSGGQKQRIAIARAILKDPKSSIKKIYQEKVDLLILILDEATSALGMISYFILFEFSDICYRAHNANMRIYGHLMITTNIILDTQSEELVQEALDKLMEGRTVIVIAHRLSTIQAADTIIVMGRVAGNIIEQVVSGHLLLLSYILCPEGSHKELLSKRGLYFQLY
;
A
#
# COMPACT_ATOMS: atom_id res chain seq x y z
N MET A 1 50.03 11.19 45.47
CA MET A 1 48.84 10.54 46.03
C MET A 1 47.54 11.32 45.78
N TYR A 2 47.48 12.64 46.05
CA TYR A 2 46.25 13.44 45.90
C TYR A 2 45.67 13.51 44.46
N TRP A 3 46.50 13.53 43.42
CA TRP A 3 46.05 13.55 42.01
C TRP A 3 45.34 12.26 41.56
N LEU A 4 45.74 11.11 42.12
CA LEU A 4 45.11 9.81 41.81
C LEU A 4 43.70 9.73 42.39
N HIS A 5 43.47 10.24 43.59
CA HIS A 5 42.13 10.26 44.20
C HIS A 5 41.15 11.16 43.45
N GLY A 6 41.58 12.35 43.02
CA GLY A 6 40.74 13.23 42.18
C GLY A 6 40.39 12.59 40.83
N SER A 7 41.35 11.92 40.21
CA SER A 7 41.14 11.20 38.93
C SER A 7 40.17 10.03 39.07
N LEU A 8 40.20 9.30 40.20
CA LEU A 8 39.28 8.20 40.49
C LEU A 8 37.83 8.69 40.68
N GLY A 9 37.65 9.87 41.31
CA GLY A 9 36.32 10.48 41.48
C GLY A 9 35.67 10.87 40.14
N VAL A 10 36.46 11.40 39.19
CA VAL A 10 35.98 11.70 37.83
C VAL A 10 35.61 10.41 37.08
N LEU A 11 36.44 9.37 37.18
CA LEU A 11 36.17 8.06 36.56
C LEU A 11 34.93 7.38 37.13
N PHE A 12 34.65 7.52 38.43
CA PHE A 12 33.46 6.94 39.05
C PHE A 12 32.18 7.47 38.41
N GLY A 13 32.07 8.80 38.25
CA GLY A 13 30.91 9.41 37.58
C GLY A 13 30.73 8.95 36.14
N GLN A 14 31.83 8.78 35.39
CA GLN A 14 31.79 8.22 34.03
C GLN A 14 31.41 6.74 34.02
N THR A 15 31.87 5.96 34.99
CA THR A 15 31.55 4.54 35.12
C THR A 15 30.06 4.33 35.37
N ILE A 16 29.45 5.12 36.27
CA ILE A 16 27.99 5.04 36.52
C ILE A 16 27.20 5.44 35.27
N LYS A 17 27.62 6.50 34.55
CA LYS A 17 26.99 6.87 33.27
C LYS A 17 27.12 5.77 32.22
N ALA A 18 28.30 5.15 32.14
CA ALA A 18 28.56 4.05 31.21
C ALA A 18 27.70 2.83 31.56
N MET A 19 27.60 2.46 32.84
CA MET A 19 26.75 1.36 33.30
C MET A 19 25.26 1.64 33.02
N GLY A 20 24.76 2.84 33.33
CA GLY A 20 23.37 3.21 33.04
C GLY A 20 23.06 3.27 31.53
N SER A 21 24.03 3.66 30.72
CA SER A 21 23.88 3.64 29.25
C SER A 21 23.94 2.21 28.71
N ALA A 22 24.87 1.40 29.20
CA ALA A 22 25.00 -0.01 28.82
C ALA A 22 23.75 -0.80 29.19
N ALA A 23 23.16 -0.58 30.38
CA ALA A 23 21.93 -1.24 30.78
C ALA A 23 20.79 -1.06 29.77
N ARG A 24 20.59 0.18 29.28
CA ARG A 24 19.60 0.47 28.22
C ARG A 24 19.94 -0.20 26.89
N VAL A 25 21.22 -0.28 26.52
CA VAL A 25 21.64 -0.98 25.29
C VAL A 25 21.33 -2.48 25.40
N PHE A 26 21.67 -3.11 26.52
CA PHE A 26 21.39 -4.53 26.74
C PHE A 26 19.90 -4.84 26.83
N GLU A 27 19.08 -3.93 27.35
CA GLU A 27 17.62 -4.04 27.33
C GLU A 27 17.08 -4.25 25.90
N PHE A 28 17.58 -3.50 24.92
CA PHE A 28 17.18 -3.66 23.51
C PHE A 28 17.80 -4.89 22.84
N ILE A 29 19.06 -5.22 23.12
CA ILE A 29 19.75 -6.39 22.53
C ILE A 29 19.03 -7.69 22.90
N HIS A 30 18.48 -7.77 24.11
CA HIS A 30 17.82 -8.97 24.60
C HIS A 30 16.32 -9.01 24.31
N LEU A 31 15.75 -7.97 23.69
CA LEU A 31 14.34 -7.90 23.36
C LEU A 31 14.01 -8.92 22.27
N GLN A 32 13.12 -9.87 22.58
CA GLN A 32 12.64 -10.86 21.61
C GLN A 32 11.37 -10.34 20.94
N PRO A 33 11.31 -10.27 19.60
CA PRO A 33 10.10 -9.85 18.91
C PRO A 33 9.01 -10.92 19.07
N VAL A 34 7.75 -10.48 19.15
CA VAL A 34 6.59 -11.39 19.25
C VAL A 34 6.47 -12.26 18.01
N ILE A 35 6.66 -11.66 16.83
CA ILE A 35 6.68 -12.36 15.55
C ILE A 35 8.15 -12.47 15.11
N PRO A 36 8.68 -13.69 14.91
CA PRO A 36 10.05 -13.85 14.46
C PRO A 36 10.22 -13.35 13.01
N THR A 37 11.45 -13.03 12.61
CA THR A 37 11.73 -12.63 11.21
C THR A 37 11.79 -13.84 10.27
N HIS A 38 12.20 -15.00 10.80
CA HIS A 38 12.35 -16.28 10.13
C HIS A 38 11.91 -17.42 11.05
N GLY A 39 11.65 -18.59 10.48
CA GLY A 39 11.19 -19.78 11.17
C GLY A 39 9.74 -20.09 10.86
N GLY A 40 9.44 -21.38 10.69
CA GLY A 40 8.16 -21.87 10.23
C GLY A 40 8.31 -22.79 9.03
N ILE A 41 7.18 -23.10 8.40
CA ILE A 41 7.09 -23.93 7.21
C ILE A 41 7.34 -23.06 5.98
N ILE A 42 8.12 -23.59 5.04
CA ILE A 42 8.32 -23.01 3.70
C ILE A 42 7.70 -24.00 2.71
N PRO A 43 6.47 -23.72 2.22
CA PRO A 43 5.84 -24.54 1.19
C PRO A 43 6.62 -24.52 -0.13
N ASP A 44 6.64 -25.64 -0.84
CA ASP A 44 7.26 -25.74 -2.18
C ASP A 44 6.58 -24.80 -3.20
N SER A 45 5.28 -24.59 -3.06
CA SER A 45 4.52 -23.61 -3.83
C SER A 45 3.22 -23.26 -3.14
N ILE A 46 2.73 -22.05 -3.42
CA ILE A 46 1.36 -21.62 -3.11
C ILE A 46 0.64 -21.29 -4.42
N GLU A 47 -0.70 -21.34 -4.38
CA GLU A 47 -1.56 -20.91 -5.47
C GLU A 47 -2.08 -19.48 -5.26
N GLY A 48 -2.07 -18.97 -4.03
CA GLY A 48 -2.45 -17.60 -3.70
C GLY A 48 -3.92 -17.44 -3.30
N ASN A 49 -4.58 -18.49 -2.78
CA ASN A 49 -5.87 -18.33 -2.11
C ASN A 49 -5.66 -17.84 -0.68
N ILE A 50 -6.45 -16.85 -0.25
CA ILE A 50 -6.38 -16.29 1.12
C ILE A 50 -7.75 -16.41 1.77
N GLU A 51 -7.78 -16.86 3.02
CA GLU A 51 -9.01 -17.04 3.78
C GLU A 51 -8.89 -16.48 5.19
N PHE A 52 -9.80 -15.57 5.55
CA PHE A 52 -10.01 -15.10 6.91
C PHE A 52 -11.19 -15.86 7.51
N ARG A 53 -11.00 -16.49 8.67
CA ARG A 53 -12.04 -17.21 9.41
C ARG A 53 -12.29 -16.56 10.76
N ASN A 54 -13.43 -15.88 10.90
CA ASN A 54 -13.91 -15.31 12.16
C ASN A 54 -12.86 -14.46 12.89
N VAL A 55 -12.16 -13.59 12.16
CA VAL A 55 -11.01 -12.85 12.66
C VAL A 55 -11.43 -11.67 13.54
N TYR A 56 -10.79 -11.55 14.70
CA TYR A 56 -10.90 -10.41 15.61
C TYR A 56 -9.52 -9.78 15.77
N PHE A 57 -9.44 -8.45 15.66
CA PHE A 57 -8.18 -7.75 15.75
C PHE A 57 -8.29 -6.35 16.38
N SER A 58 -7.35 -6.05 17.28
CA SER A 58 -7.05 -4.74 17.86
C SER A 58 -5.54 -4.51 17.80
N TYR A 59 -5.10 -3.29 17.48
CA TYR A 59 -3.68 -2.95 17.54
C TYR A 59 -3.17 -2.98 18.98
N PRO A 60 -1.93 -3.46 19.24
CA PRO A 60 -1.36 -3.49 20.59
C PRO A 60 -1.28 -2.12 21.28
N THR A 61 -1.15 -1.05 20.50
CA THR A 61 -1.11 0.34 20.99
C THR A 61 -2.48 0.87 21.42
N ARG A 62 -3.57 0.23 20.98
CA ARG A 62 -4.97 0.59 21.29
C ARG A 62 -5.82 -0.68 21.48
N PRO A 63 -5.56 -1.49 22.53
CA PRO A 63 -6.19 -2.80 22.70
C PRO A 63 -7.71 -2.72 22.87
N ASP A 64 -8.21 -1.65 23.50
CA ASP A 64 -9.64 -1.41 23.73
C ASP A 64 -10.41 -1.01 22.46
N HIS A 65 -9.68 -0.65 21.39
CA HIS A 65 -10.28 -0.24 20.13
C HIS A 65 -10.23 -1.39 19.12
N GLN A 66 -11.32 -2.15 19.06
CA GLN A 66 -11.45 -3.26 18.14
C GLN A 66 -11.58 -2.78 16.68
N VAL A 67 -10.63 -3.20 15.84
CA VAL A 67 -10.54 -2.81 14.43
C VAL A 67 -11.27 -3.79 13.53
N LEU A 68 -11.15 -5.10 13.77
CA LEU A 68 -11.89 -6.15 13.06
C LEU A 68 -12.70 -6.99 14.06
N SER A 69 -13.97 -7.28 13.75
CA SER A 69 -14.84 -8.16 14.53
C SER A 69 -15.48 -9.20 13.65
N ASN A 70 -15.27 -10.47 14.00
CA ASN A 70 -15.82 -11.60 13.25
C ASN A 70 -15.58 -11.53 11.73
N PHE A 71 -14.45 -10.96 11.32
CA PHE A 71 -14.15 -10.70 9.91
C PHE A 71 -13.87 -12.02 9.19
N SER A 72 -14.65 -12.32 8.15
CA SER A 72 -14.50 -13.55 7.36
C SER A 72 -14.56 -13.20 5.88
N LEU A 73 -13.53 -13.59 5.13
CA LEU A 73 -13.36 -13.24 3.72
C LEU A 73 -12.59 -14.34 3.02
N ILE A 74 -13.05 -14.72 1.82
CA ILE A 74 -12.34 -15.67 0.95
C ILE A 74 -11.93 -14.92 -0.31
N ILE A 75 -10.63 -14.93 -0.59
CA ILE A 75 -10.00 -14.35 -1.76
C ILE A 75 -9.46 -15.49 -2.59
N ARG A 76 -10.00 -15.69 -3.78
CA ARG A 76 -9.61 -16.79 -4.67
C ARG A 76 -8.41 -16.40 -5.52
N LYS A 77 -7.59 -17.38 -5.87
CA LYS A 77 -6.45 -17.16 -6.76
C LYS A 77 -6.84 -16.48 -8.06
N GLY A 78 -6.03 -15.52 -8.51
CA GLY A 78 -6.24 -14.85 -9.80
C GLY A 78 -7.44 -13.91 -9.86
N THR A 79 -8.07 -13.58 -8.72
CA THR A 79 -9.17 -12.62 -8.64
C THR A 79 -8.71 -11.29 -8.06
N MET A 80 -9.36 -10.21 -8.48
CA MET A 80 -9.20 -8.86 -7.93
C MET A 80 -10.32 -8.57 -6.92
N VAL A 81 -9.94 -8.36 -5.67
CA VAL A 81 -10.86 -8.01 -4.58
C VAL A 81 -10.62 -6.56 -4.16
N ALA A 82 -11.63 -5.71 -4.29
CA ALA A 82 -11.60 -4.33 -3.84
C ALA A 82 -12.15 -4.21 -2.40
N LEU A 83 -11.32 -3.78 -1.46
CA LEU A 83 -11.70 -3.39 -0.11
C LEU A 83 -12.09 -1.91 -0.12
N CYS A 84 -13.37 -1.66 0.05
CA CYS A 84 -13.98 -0.35 0.17
C CYS A 84 -14.47 -0.15 1.59
N GLY A 85 -14.71 1.09 1.98
CA GLY A 85 -15.30 1.39 3.27
C GLY A 85 -15.00 2.82 3.65
N PRO A 86 -15.79 3.42 4.56
CA PRO A 86 -15.69 4.84 4.84
C PRO A 86 -14.29 5.18 5.33
N SER A 87 -13.47 5.73 4.44
CA SER A 87 -12.32 6.53 4.79
C SER A 87 -12.93 7.81 5.33
N GLY A 88 -12.67 8.17 6.59
CA GLY A 88 -13.39 9.24 7.26
C GLY A 88 -13.44 10.53 6.45
N MET A 89 -14.50 10.74 5.67
CA MET A 89 -14.80 11.95 4.90
C MET A 89 -16.13 11.74 4.17
N VAL A 90 -17.23 12.00 4.86
CA VAL A 90 -18.49 12.42 4.21
C VAL A 90 -19.24 13.30 5.20
N ASN A 91 -19.42 14.56 4.80
CA ASN A 91 -20.20 15.62 5.44
C ASN A 91 -19.80 16.01 6.87
N MET A 92 -18.58 16.55 7.06
CA MET A 92 -18.19 17.12 8.35
C MET A 92 -17.38 18.40 8.21
N SER A 93 -17.65 19.36 9.09
CA SER A 93 -16.94 20.65 9.16
C SER A 93 -15.42 20.45 9.30
N ILE A 94 -14.62 21.39 8.80
CA ILE A 94 -13.14 21.38 8.77
C ILE A 94 -12.54 21.04 10.15
N ALA A 95 -13.20 21.45 11.25
CA ALA A 95 -12.79 21.12 12.61
C ALA A 95 -12.91 19.62 12.96
N LEU A 96 -13.88 18.88 12.40
CA LEU A 96 -14.03 17.43 12.62
C LEU A 96 -13.12 16.59 11.70
N GLN A 97 -12.71 17.13 10.54
CA GLN A 97 -11.71 16.48 9.67
C GLN A 97 -10.36 16.31 10.37
N ILE A 98 -9.92 17.32 11.14
CA ILE A 98 -8.66 17.27 11.89
C ILE A 98 -8.71 16.24 13.02
N VAL A 99 -9.88 16.01 13.62
CA VAL A 99 -10.09 14.99 14.66
C VAL A 99 -10.23 13.58 14.06
N CYS A 100 -10.88 13.43 12.91
CA CYS A 100 -11.12 12.13 12.25
C CYS A 100 -9.88 11.55 11.56
N LEU A 101 -8.91 12.39 11.19
CA LEU A 101 -7.57 11.97 10.73
C LEU A 101 -6.88 11.02 11.73
N PHE A 102 -7.24 11.05 13.02
CA PHE A 102 -6.64 10.21 14.05
C PHE A 102 -7.51 9.02 14.51
N VAL A 103 -8.76 8.90 14.03
CA VAL A 103 -9.78 8.04 14.67
C VAL A 103 -10.56 7.12 13.72
N THR A 104 -10.50 7.26 12.39
CA THR A 104 -11.37 6.46 11.50
C THR A 104 -10.64 5.71 10.39
N GLY A 105 -9.94 4.64 10.78
CA GLY A 105 -9.51 3.60 9.84
C GLY A 105 -10.51 2.46 9.86
N SER A 106 -11.33 2.31 8.82
CA SER A 106 -12.30 1.21 8.67
C SER A 106 -11.68 -0.19 8.57
N GLY A 107 -10.41 -0.36 8.94
CA GLY A 107 -9.68 -1.62 8.93
C GLY A 107 -9.10 -2.05 7.58
N LYS A 108 -9.21 -1.25 6.50
CA LYS A 108 -8.78 -1.66 5.15
C LYS A 108 -7.30 -2.02 5.08
N SER A 109 -6.40 -1.09 5.43
CA SER A 109 -4.95 -1.35 5.44
C SER A 109 -4.54 -2.38 6.51
N THR A 110 -5.37 -2.56 7.55
CA THR A 110 -5.19 -3.62 8.54
C THR A 110 -5.30 -5.01 7.92
N VAL A 111 -6.16 -5.21 6.93
CA VAL A 111 -6.26 -6.49 6.19
C VAL A 111 -4.93 -6.81 5.53
N GLY A 112 -4.30 -5.83 4.86
CA GLY A 112 -2.97 -6.02 4.26
C GLY A 112 -1.90 -6.32 5.30
N SER A 113 -1.88 -5.58 6.41
CA SER A 113 -0.92 -5.79 7.50
C SER A 113 -1.02 -7.19 8.16
N LEU A 114 -2.22 -7.75 8.22
CA LEU A 114 -2.45 -9.11 8.72
C LEU A 114 -2.01 -10.17 7.71
N ILE A 115 -2.20 -9.94 6.41
CA ILE A 115 -1.72 -10.85 5.33
C ILE A 115 -0.19 -10.85 5.26
N GLU A 116 0.47 -9.71 5.51
CA GLU A 116 1.93 -9.62 5.61
C GLU A 116 2.48 -10.13 6.96
N ARG A 117 1.58 -10.58 7.85
CA ARG A 117 1.88 -11.05 9.21
C ARG A 117 2.76 -10.04 9.96
N PHE A 118 2.45 -8.74 9.86
CA PHE A 118 3.02 -7.73 10.75
C PHE A 118 2.36 -7.75 12.13
N TYR A 119 1.13 -8.25 12.18
CA TYR A 119 0.39 -8.51 13.40
C TYR A 119 -0.28 -9.88 13.30
N GLU A 120 -0.59 -10.47 14.44
CA GLU A 120 -1.40 -11.69 14.54
C GLU A 120 -2.80 -11.34 15.05
N ALA A 121 -3.80 -12.10 14.61
CA ALA A 121 -5.18 -11.90 15.04
C ALA A 121 -5.34 -12.22 16.53
N ASN A 122 -6.22 -11.49 17.23
CA ASN A 122 -6.54 -11.81 18.63
C ASN A 122 -7.39 -13.09 18.74
N LYS A 123 -8.28 -13.33 17.77
CA LYS A 123 -9.10 -14.55 17.64
C LYS A 123 -9.37 -14.84 16.16
N GLY A 124 -9.79 -16.07 15.87
CA GLY A 124 -9.97 -16.55 14.50
C GLY A 124 -8.64 -17.02 13.90
N GLY A 125 -8.59 -17.14 12.58
CA GLY A 125 -7.36 -17.51 11.88
C GLY A 125 -7.33 -17.03 10.44
N ILE A 126 -6.12 -16.84 9.92
CA ILE A 126 -5.87 -16.44 8.54
C ILE A 126 -5.10 -17.58 7.87
N TYR A 127 -5.52 -17.95 6.66
CA TYR A 127 -4.99 -19.10 5.95
C TYR A 127 -4.55 -18.68 4.54
N VAL A 128 -3.41 -19.21 4.10
CA VAL A 128 -2.93 -19.12 2.71
C VAL A 128 -2.92 -20.55 2.16
N ASP A 129 -3.74 -20.80 1.14
CA ASP A 129 -3.97 -22.13 0.55
C ASP A 129 -4.28 -23.22 1.59
N GLY A 130 -5.04 -22.84 2.63
CA GLY A 130 -5.45 -23.73 3.71
C GLY A 130 -4.41 -23.91 4.83
N LEU A 131 -3.19 -23.38 4.68
CA LEU A 131 -2.18 -23.37 5.74
C LEU A 131 -2.36 -22.14 6.64
N PRO A 132 -2.37 -22.28 7.97
CA PRO A 132 -2.39 -21.14 8.88
C PRO A 132 -1.19 -20.23 8.63
N ILE A 133 -1.42 -18.92 8.51
CA ILE A 133 -0.36 -17.95 8.24
C ILE A 133 0.70 -17.93 9.35
N GLU A 134 0.29 -18.27 10.58
CA GLU A 134 1.14 -18.33 11.77
C GLU A 134 2.18 -19.45 11.68
N SER A 135 1.90 -20.49 10.88
CA SER A 135 2.80 -21.62 10.66
C SER A 135 3.86 -21.35 9.59
N LEU A 136 3.68 -20.33 8.76
CA LEU A 136 4.56 -20.01 7.63
C LEU A 136 5.76 -19.17 8.06
N ASP A 137 6.90 -19.34 7.40
CA ASP A 137 8.05 -18.45 7.56
C ASP A 137 7.68 -17.01 7.12
N PRO A 138 7.82 -15.99 8.00
CA PRO A 138 7.40 -14.63 7.67
C PRO A 138 8.20 -13.97 6.55
N ALA A 139 9.50 -14.26 6.42
CA ALA A 139 10.30 -13.71 5.34
C ALA A 139 9.93 -14.31 3.99
N TRP A 140 9.73 -15.63 3.95
CA TRP A 140 9.26 -16.34 2.76
C TRP A 140 7.86 -15.88 2.34
N LEU A 141 6.93 -15.74 3.29
CA LEU A 141 5.57 -15.25 3.01
C LEU A 141 5.60 -13.87 2.37
N ARG A 142 6.36 -12.94 2.97
CA ARG A 142 6.51 -11.58 2.44
C ARG A 142 7.23 -11.55 1.10
N GLN A 143 8.02 -12.55 0.73
CA GLN A 143 8.56 -12.66 -0.62
C GLN A 143 7.47 -12.99 -1.66
N GLN A 144 6.38 -13.65 -1.28
CA GLN A 144 5.26 -13.95 -2.19
C GLN A 144 4.29 -12.78 -2.39
N ILE A 145 4.39 -11.74 -1.55
CA ILE A 145 3.48 -10.59 -1.54
C ILE A 145 4.17 -9.36 -2.12
N GLY A 146 3.59 -8.75 -3.15
CA GLY A 146 3.96 -7.42 -3.61
C GLY A 146 3.07 -6.39 -2.94
N TYR A 147 3.61 -5.52 -2.09
CA TYR A 147 2.87 -4.41 -1.51
C TYR A 147 3.25 -3.12 -2.21
N ILE A 148 2.26 -2.39 -2.73
CA ILE A 148 2.45 -1.07 -3.32
C ILE A 148 1.70 -0.05 -2.46
N ASN A 149 2.48 0.76 -1.74
CA ASN A 149 1.97 1.81 -0.88
C ASN A 149 1.31 2.93 -1.67
N GLN A 150 0.43 3.64 -0.97
CA GLN A 150 -0.14 4.89 -1.41
C GLN A 150 0.95 5.90 -1.81
N GLU A 151 1.85 6.22 -0.88
CA GLU A 151 3.03 7.04 -1.14
C GLU A 151 4.28 6.15 -1.09
N PRO A 152 4.88 5.82 -2.24
CA PRO A 152 6.04 4.96 -2.24
C PRO A 152 7.26 5.64 -1.61
N THR A 153 7.88 4.97 -0.66
CA THR A 153 9.13 5.42 -0.03
C THR A 153 10.32 5.04 -0.91
N LEU A 154 11.13 6.02 -1.27
CA LEU A 154 12.41 5.81 -1.95
C LEU A 154 13.56 6.08 -0.97
N PHE A 155 14.56 5.21 -0.97
CA PHE A 155 15.75 5.36 -0.16
C PHE A 155 16.68 6.40 -0.78
N ALA A 156 17.51 7.02 0.06
CA ALA A 156 18.54 7.98 -0.33
C ALA A 156 19.73 7.29 -1.04
N THR A 157 19.48 6.76 -2.23
CA THR A 157 20.42 5.99 -3.07
C THR A 157 20.03 6.15 -4.55
N THR A 158 20.72 5.47 -5.46
CA THR A 158 20.45 5.53 -6.91
C THR A 158 19.07 4.97 -7.26
N ILE A 159 18.50 5.38 -8.39
CA ILE A 159 17.24 4.79 -8.90
C ILE A 159 17.40 3.29 -9.11
N LEU A 160 18.56 2.85 -9.62
CA LEU A 160 18.90 1.45 -9.81
C LEU A 160 18.82 0.64 -8.51
N GLU A 161 19.44 1.12 -7.43
CA GLU A 161 19.39 0.44 -6.13
C GLU A 161 18.00 0.50 -5.50
N ASN A 162 17.28 1.59 -5.74
CA ASN A 162 15.88 1.67 -5.36
C ASN A 162 15.07 0.55 -6.05
N ILE A 163 15.20 0.31 -7.35
CA ILE A 163 14.46 -0.76 -8.04
C ILE A 163 14.97 -2.15 -7.61
N ARG A 164 16.30 -2.33 -7.53
CA ARG A 164 16.97 -3.58 -7.11
C ARG A 164 16.58 -4.02 -5.70
N TYR A 165 16.08 -3.11 -4.86
CA TYR A 165 15.52 -3.45 -3.55
C TYR A 165 14.46 -4.57 -3.60
N GLY A 166 13.70 -4.69 -4.70
CA GLY A 166 12.75 -5.79 -4.89
C GLY A 166 13.39 -7.18 -4.95
N ARG A 167 14.63 -7.28 -5.47
CA ARG A 167 15.44 -8.49 -5.52
C ARG A 167 16.93 -8.12 -5.52
N PRO A 168 17.62 -8.15 -4.36
CA PRO A 168 18.99 -7.65 -4.22
C PRO A 168 20.02 -8.29 -5.16
N GLN A 169 19.80 -9.55 -5.57
CA GLN A 169 20.69 -10.29 -6.47
C GLN A 169 20.46 -10.00 -7.96
N ALA A 170 19.51 -9.11 -8.30
CA ALA A 170 19.15 -8.86 -9.69
C ALA A 170 20.24 -8.08 -10.45
N THR A 171 20.49 -8.49 -11.69
CA THR A 171 21.47 -7.79 -12.55
C THR A 171 20.96 -6.43 -13.01
N LYS A 172 21.83 -5.57 -13.53
CA LYS A 172 21.42 -4.25 -14.06
C LYS A 172 20.42 -4.39 -15.22
N GLU A 173 20.58 -5.42 -16.04
CA GLU A 173 19.71 -5.72 -17.17
C GLU A 173 18.29 -6.08 -16.72
N GLU A 174 18.17 -6.87 -15.65
CA GLU A 174 16.88 -7.23 -15.06
C GLU A 174 16.18 -6.01 -14.44
N VAL A 175 16.95 -5.14 -13.77
CA VAL A 175 16.45 -3.88 -13.21
C VAL A 175 15.90 -2.97 -14.32
N VAL A 176 16.65 -2.80 -15.40
CA VAL A 176 16.23 -1.99 -16.57
C VAL A 176 15.01 -2.60 -17.23
N ALA A 177 14.94 -3.93 -17.38
CA ALA A 177 13.77 -4.62 -17.92
C ALA A 177 12.52 -4.41 -17.05
N ALA A 178 12.65 -4.46 -15.72
CA ALA A 178 11.55 -4.17 -14.81
C ALA A 178 11.09 -2.71 -14.90
N ALA A 179 12.04 -1.76 -15.00
CA ALA A 179 11.74 -0.34 -15.20
C ALA A 179 10.97 -0.08 -16.50
N ARG A 180 11.37 -0.72 -17.62
CA ARG A 180 10.64 -0.66 -18.90
C ARG A 180 9.21 -1.16 -18.79
N ARG A 181 9.02 -2.31 -18.14
CA ARG A 181 7.67 -2.87 -17.94
C ARG A 181 6.80 -1.97 -17.05
N ALA A 182 7.41 -1.20 -16.17
CA ALA A 182 6.75 -0.22 -15.32
C ALA A 182 6.58 1.16 -15.97
N ASN A 183 6.92 1.33 -17.26
CA ASN A 183 6.93 2.63 -17.94
C ASN A 183 7.81 3.68 -17.22
N ALA A 184 8.89 3.24 -16.57
CA ALA A 184 9.79 4.09 -15.80
C ALA A 184 11.08 4.46 -16.54
N ASP A 185 11.48 3.66 -17.54
CA ASP A 185 12.72 3.81 -18.29
C ASP A 185 12.86 5.19 -18.94
N ALA A 186 11.83 5.66 -19.65
CA ALA A 186 11.91 6.88 -20.45
C ALA A 186 12.22 8.14 -19.62
N PHE A 187 11.68 8.24 -18.40
CA PHE A 187 11.99 9.39 -17.53
C PHE A 187 13.32 9.19 -16.79
N ILE A 188 13.71 7.95 -16.50
CA ILE A 188 15.01 7.66 -15.89
C ILE A 188 16.13 8.05 -16.86
N GLU A 189 16.02 7.67 -18.13
CA GLU A 189 16.96 8.01 -19.21
C GLU A 189 17.01 9.53 -19.51
N SER A 190 16.03 10.30 -19.03
CA SER A 190 16.04 11.76 -19.15
C SER A 190 16.95 12.45 -18.13
N PHE A 191 17.37 11.76 -17.06
CA PHE A 191 18.31 12.30 -16.09
C PHE A 191 19.76 12.20 -16.59
N PRO A 192 20.64 13.15 -16.22
CA PRO A 192 22.05 13.13 -16.64
C PRO A 192 22.81 11.84 -16.26
N ASP A 193 22.51 11.30 -15.08
CA ASP A 193 23.14 10.08 -14.54
C ASP A 193 22.25 8.84 -14.73
N GLU A 194 21.16 8.96 -15.48
CA GLU A 194 20.21 7.88 -15.78
C GLU A 194 19.82 7.07 -14.52
N TYR A 195 20.09 5.76 -14.53
CA TYR A 195 19.83 4.81 -13.44
C TYR A 195 20.70 5.04 -12.19
N ASP A 196 21.84 5.71 -12.34
CA ASP A 196 22.76 6.05 -11.25
C ASP A 196 22.37 7.37 -10.55
N THR A 197 21.33 8.06 -11.03
CA THR A 197 20.76 9.26 -10.39
C THR A 197 20.34 8.98 -8.95
N ILE A 198 20.84 9.78 -8.01
CA ILE A 198 20.50 9.68 -6.58
C ILE A 198 19.14 10.35 -6.33
N VAL A 199 18.24 9.65 -5.65
CA VAL A 199 16.91 10.13 -5.22
C VAL A 199 16.78 10.07 -3.70
N GLY A 200 15.65 10.51 -3.13
CA GLY A 200 15.40 10.54 -1.68
C GLY A 200 15.68 11.93 -1.07
N GLU A 201 15.85 12.01 0.25
CA GLU A 201 15.92 13.29 1.00
C GLU A 201 17.01 14.27 0.53
N ARG A 202 18.08 13.77 -0.07
CA ARG A 202 19.22 14.57 -0.57
C ARG A 202 19.45 14.44 -2.08
N GLY A 203 18.54 13.76 -2.78
CA GLY A 203 18.64 13.49 -4.20
C GLY A 203 17.72 14.36 -5.05
N VAL A 204 17.59 13.99 -6.32
CA VAL A 204 16.60 14.57 -7.23
C VAL A 204 15.19 14.30 -6.72
N THR A 205 14.32 15.31 -6.79
CA THR A 205 12.91 15.19 -6.46
C THR A 205 12.15 14.55 -7.61
N LEU A 206 11.33 13.55 -7.29
CA LEU A 206 10.48 12.84 -8.24
C LEU A 206 9.01 13.18 -8.01
N SER A 207 8.23 13.22 -9.10
CA SER A 207 6.77 13.34 -9.03
C SER A 207 6.13 12.10 -8.39
N GLY A 208 4.87 12.21 -7.94
CA GLY A 208 4.12 11.08 -7.39
C GLY A 208 4.06 9.89 -8.35
N GLY A 209 3.73 10.14 -9.62
CA GLY A 209 3.69 9.12 -10.67
C GLY A 209 5.05 8.49 -10.95
N GLN A 210 6.14 9.25 -10.94
CA GLN A 210 7.50 8.70 -11.09
C GLN A 210 7.87 7.78 -9.93
N LYS A 211 7.57 8.17 -8.68
CA LYS A 211 7.78 7.33 -7.49
C LYS A 211 6.96 6.04 -7.56
N GLN A 212 5.71 6.12 -8.00
CA GLN A 212 4.84 4.96 -8.19
C GLN A 212 5.39 4.01 -9.26
N ARG A 213 5.83 4.50 -10.42
CA ARG A 213 6.42 3.65 -11.46
C ARG A 213 7.72 2.97 -10.99
N ILE A 214 8.54 3.62 -10.17
CA ILE A 214 9.69 2.96 -9.51
C ILE A 214 9.23 1.87 -8.53
N ALA A 215 8.17 2.10 -7.76
CA ALA A 215 7.61 1.11 -6.84
C ALA A 215 7.01 -0.10 -7.57
N ILE A 216 6.32 0.14 -8.70
CA ILE A 216 5.82 -0.90 -9.59
C ILE A 216 6.99 -1.69 -10.18
N ALA A 217 8.07 -1.02 -10.63
CA ALA A 217 9.28 -1.69 -11.11
C ALA A 217 9.90 -2.60 -10.03
N ARG A 218 9.93 -2.16 -8.76
CA ARG A 218 10.37 -3.02 -7.62
C ARG A 218 9.50 -4.27 -7.49
N ALA A 219 8.17 -4.11 -7.56
CA ALA A 219 7.24 -5.23 -7.48
C ALA A 219 7.35 -6.18 -8.68
N ILE A 220 7.59 -5.65 -9.88
CA ILE A 220 7.88 -6.45 -11.10
C ILE A 220 9.19 -7.22 -10.94
N LEU A 221 10.24 -6.58 -10.44
CA LEU A 221 11.56 -7.22 -10.28
C LEU A 221 11.55 -8.32 -9.23
N LYS A 222 10.71 -8.16 -8.20
CA LYS A 222 10.46 -9.19 -7.19
C LYS A 222 9.85 -10.45 -7.79
N ASP A 223 9.14 -10.34 -8.92
CA ASP A 223 8.62 -11.48 -9.69
C ASP A 223 9.72 -12.09 -10.61
N PRO A 224 10.18 -13.33 -10.34
CA PRO A 224 11.20 -13.98 -11.15
C PRO A 224 10.74 -14.30 -12.59
N LYS A 225 9.45 -14.21 -12.94
CA LYS A 225 9.00 -14.38 -14.34
C LYS A 225 9.49 -13.28 -15.28
N SER A 226 9.90 -12.13 -14.76
CA SER A 226 10.31 -10.98 -15.58
C SER A 226 11.70 -11.12 -16.22
N SER A 227 12.51 -12.07 -15.76
CA SER A 227 13.83 -12.40 -16.31
C SER A 227 13.75 -13.36 -17.49
N ILE A 228 14.48 -13.05 -18.56
CA ILE A 228 14.50 -13.78 -19.84
C ILE A 228 15.09 -15.21 -19.70
N LYS A 229 14.25 -16.20 -20.02
CA LYS A 229 14.49 -17.58 -20.53
C LYS A 229 15.16 -18.68 -19.69
N LYS A 230 14.45 -19.83 -19.71
CA LYS A 230 14.87 -21.24 -19.92
C LYS A 230 16.03 -21.78 -19.08
N ILE A 231 15.74 -22.91 -18.43
CA ILE A 231 16.65 -23.84 -17.74
C ILE A 231 16.88 -23.42 -16.28
N TYR A 232 15.87 -23.68 -15.46
CA TYR A 232 15.90 -24.41 -14.18
C TYR A 232 14.55 -24.12 -13.50
N GLN A 233 13.76 -25.18 -13.30
CA GLN A 233 12.58 -25.14 -12.46
C GLN A 233 13.04 -24.84 -11.04
N GLU A 234 12.64 -23.70 -10.48
CA GLU A 234 12.17 -23.59 -9.11
C GLU A 234 11.39 -22.28 -8.96
N LYS A 235 10.12 -22.45 -8.64
CA LYS A 235 9.01 -21.51 -8.70
C LYS A 235 9.07 -20.62 -7.46
N VAL A 236 9.11 -19.30 -7.64
CA VAL A 236 8.67 -18.35 -6.61
C VAL A 236 7.80 -17.32 -7.30
N ASP A 237 6.55 -17.67 -7.56
CA ASP A 237 5.62 -16.77 -8.22
C ASP A 237 5.27 -15.63 -7.25
N LEU A 238 5.39 -14.36 -7.66
CA LEU A 238 4.74 -13.27 -6.92
C LEU A 238 3.24 -13.41 -7.15
N LEU A 239 2.55 -14.09 -6.23
CA LEU A 239 1.16 -14.54 -6.42
C LEU A 239 0.15 -13.56 -5.86
N ILE A 240 0.53 -12.80 -4.83
CA ILE A 240 -0.36 -11.90 -4.11
C ILE A 240 0.13 -10.47 -4.31
N LEU A 241 -0.74 -9.60 -4.78
CA LEU A 241 -0.49 -8.17 -4.91
C LEU A 241 -1.45 -7.42 -3.99
N ILE A 242 -0.92 -6.54 -3.14
CA ILE A 242 -1.69 -5.64 -2.30
C ILE A 242 -1.43 -4.22 -2.80
N LEU A 243 -2.48 -3.58 -3.29
CA LEU A 243 -2.45 -2.20 -3.77
C LEU A 243 -3.16 -1.32 -2.74
N ASP A 244 -2.41 -0.45 -2.09
CA ASP A 244 -2.95 0.54 -1.17
C ASP A 244 -3.14 1.85 -1.94
N GLU A 245 -4.35 2.09 -2.49
CA GLU A 245 -4.54 3.17 -3.46
C GLU A 245 -4.44 4.58 -2.86
N ALA A 246 -3.40 5.31 -3.29
CA ALA A 246 -3.28 6.78 -3.24
C ALA A 246 -3.73 7.51 -4.47
N THR A 247 -4.44 6.84 -5.36
CA THR A 247 -4.91 7.53 -6.55
C THR A 247 -5.83 8.72 -6.12
N SER A 248 -6.23 8.82 -4.85
CA SER A 248 -6.83 9.99 -4.19
C SER A 248 -6.05 11.33 -4.28
N ALA A 249 -4.71 11.37 -4.29
CA ALA A 249 -3.99 12.66 -4.24
C ALA A 249 -3.89 13.38 -5.59
N LEU A 250 -3.83 12.64 -6.70
CA LEU A 250 -3.49 13.23 -8.01
C LEU A 250 -4.74 13.59 -8.84
N GLY A 251 -5.82 12.82 -8.74
CA GLY A 251 -7.07 13.08 -9.47
C GLY A 251 -7.95 14.15 -8.80
N MET A 252 -7.97 14.20 -7.47
CA MET A 252 -8.85 15.13 -6.74
C MET A 252 -8.33 16.57 -6.81
N ILE A 253 -7.01 16.76 -6.79
CA ILE A 253 -6.38 18.06 -7.06
C ILE A 253 -6.75 18.53 -8.48
N SER A 254 -6.71 17.63 -9.47
CA SER A 254 -7.07 17.95 -10.85
C SER A 254 -8.52 18.45 -10.99
N TYR A 255 -9.50 17.74 -10.43
CA TYR A 255 -10.92 18.12 -10.53
C TYR A 255 -11.32 19.30 -9.63
N PHE A 256 -10.80 19.37 -8.40
CA PHE A 256 -11.13 20.44 -7.46
C PHE A 256 -10.54 21.78 -7.92
N ILE A 257 -9.29 21.77 -8.41
CA ILE A 257 -8.67 22.94 -9.03
C ILE A 257 -9.44 23.35 -10.28
N LEU A 258 -9.84 22.43 -11.17
CA LEU A 258 -10.64 22.78 -12.36
C LEU A 258 -11.97 23.46 -12.00
N PHE A 259 -12.63 23.05 -10.92
CA PHE A 259 -13.93 23.61 -10.51
C PHE A 259 -13.78 25.01 -9.87
N GLU A 260 -12.83 25.20 -8.94
CA GLU A 260 -12.53 26.54 -8.40
C GLU A 260 -11.96 27.47 -9.47
N PHE A 261 -11.11 26.97 -10.36
CA PHE A 261 -10.55 27.76 -11.46
C PHE A 261 -11.62 28.16 -12.48
N SER A 262 -12.59 27.29 -12.79
CA SER A 262 -13.74 27.67 -13.62
C SER A 262 -14.48 28.87 -13.02
N ASP A 263 -14.75 28.85 -11.71
CA ASP A 263 -15.45 29.95 -11.03
C ASP A 263 -14.58 31.22 -10.94
N ILE A 264 -13.27 31.09 -10.67
CA ILE A 264 -12.31 32.21 -10.65
C ILE A 264 -12.14 32.84 -12.05
N CYS A 265 -12.02 32.03 -13.10
CA CYS A 265 -11.90 32.50 -14.48
C CYS A 265 -13.20 33.17 -14.95
N TYR A 266 -14.35 32.62 -14.58
CA TYR A 266 -15.66 33.23 -14.84
C TYR A 266 -15.78 34.60 -14.16
N ARG A 267 -15.37 34.71 -12.89
CA ARG A 267 -15.37 35.98 -12.14
C ARG A 267 -14.35 36.99 -12.67
N ALA A 268 -13.15 36.54 -13.04
CA ALA A 268 -12.10 37.39 -13.59
C ALA A 268 -12.43 37.89 -15.00
N HIS A 269 -13.09 37.07 -15.83
CA HIS A 269 -13.62 37.47 -17.13
C HIS A 269 -14.68 38.57 -16.98
N ASN A 270 -15.62 38.40 -16.05
CA ASN A 270 -16.63 39.42 -15.73
C ASN A 270 -16.03 40.71 -15.11
N ALA A 271 -14.83 40.62 -14.53
CA ALA A 271 -14.11 41.75 -13.91
C ALA A 271 -12.99 42.35 -14.77
N ASN A 272 -12.80 41.91 -16.02
CA ASN A 272 -11.75 42.39 -16.94
C ASN A 272 -10.30 42.29 -16.38
N MET A 273 -10.02 41.30 -15.52
CA MET A 273 -8.67 41.06 -14.97
C MET A 273 -7.85 40.11 -15.85
N ARG A 274 -6.56 40.41 -16.07
CA ARG A 274 -5.60 39.51 -16.74
C ARG A 274 -4.98 38.54 -15.74
N ILE A 275 -5.24 37.24 -15.89
CA ILE A 275 -4.64 36.17 -15.05
C ILE A 275 -3.38 35.63 -15.75
N TYR A 276 -2.19 35.92 -15.20
CA TYR A 276 -0.90 35.46 -15.74
C TYR A 276 -0.41 34.10 -15.18
N GLY A 277 -1.17 33.43 -14.31
CA GLY A 277 -0.83 32.11 -13.74
C GLY A 277 -1.32 30.89 -14.56
N HIS A 278 -2.00 31.11 -15.67
CA HIS A 278 -2.82 30.11 -16.39
C HIS A 278 -2.03 28.98 -17.07
N LEU A 279 -0.76 29.23 -17.42
CA LEU A 279 0.06 28.30 -18.22
C LEU A 279 0.83 27.27 -17.38
N MET A 280 1.14 27.60 -16.11
CA MET A 280 1.93 26.71 -15.23
C MET A 280 1.08 25.63 -14.53
N ILE A 281 -0.19 25.93 -14.26
CA ILE A 281 -1.08 25.01 -13.54
C ILE A 281 -1.66 23.96 -14.51
N THR A 282 -2.00 24.37 -15.73
CA THR A 282 -2.48 23.46 -16.79
C THR A 282 -1.40 22.48 -17.24
N THR A 283 -0.13 22.89 -17.30
CA THR A 283 0.99 21.99 -17.66
C THR A 283 1.24 20.93 -16.60
N ASN A 284 1.24 21.27 -15.31
CA ASN A 284 1.35 20.27 -14.24
C ASN A 284 0.18 19.28 -14.23
N ILE A 285 -1.05 19.73 -14.45
CA ILE A 285 -2.23 18.85 -14.51
C ILE A 285 -2.18 17.89 -15.70
N ILE A 286 -1.74 18.35 -16.87
CA ILE A 286 -1.58 17.52 -18.07
C ILE A 286 -0.46 16.49 -17.87
N LEU A 287 0.67 16.91 -17.28
CA LEU A 287 1.80 16.02 -16.97
C LEU A 287 1.43 14.96 -15.91
N ASP A 288 0.60 15.33 -14.93
CA ASP A 288 0.05 14.38 -13.95
C ASP A 288 -0.94 13.41 -14.60
N THR A 289 -1.77 13.86 -15.55
CA THR A 289 -2.73 12.98 -16.25
C THR A 289 -2.02 11.93 -17.12
N GLN A 290 -1.02 12.33 -17.91
CA GLN A 290 -0.22 11.36 -18.67
C GLN A 290 0.59 10.44 -17.75
N SER A 291 1.09 10.96 -16.64
CA SER A 291 1.79 10.14 -15.65
C SER A 291 0.88 9.11 -15.00
N GLU A 292 -0.39 9.44 -14.75
CA GLU A 292 -1.40 8.53 -14.21
C GLU A 292 -1.75 7.40 -15.20
N GLU A 293 -1.92 7.72 -16.48
CA GLU A 293 -2.22 6.71 -17.51
C GLU A 293 -1.09 5.66 -17.59
N LEU A 294 0.17 6.10 -17.58
CA LEU A 294 1.33 5.21 -17.58
C LEU A 294 1.43 4.38 -16.29
N VAL A 295 1.02 4.92 -15.14
CA VAL A 295 0.96 4.18 -13.87
C VAL A 295 -0.12 3.10 -13.94
N GLN A 296 -1.31 3.44 -14.43
CA GLN A 296 -2.41 2.50 -14.56
C GLN A 296 -2.06 1.35 -15.51
N GLU A 297 -1.49 1.65 -16.67
CA GLU A 297 -1.05 0.62 -17.62
C GLU A 297 0.00 -0.32 -17.00
N ALA A 298 0.92 0.22 -16.22
CA ALA A 298 1.93 -0.56 -15.52
C ALA A 298 1.33 -1.44 -14.40
N LEU A 299 0.31 -0.94 -13.69
CA LEU A 299 -0.45 -1.71 -12.70
C LEU A 299 -1.26 -2.83 -13.38
N ASP A 300 -1.93 -2.56 -14.49
CA ASP A 300 -2.73 -3.56 -15.21
C ASP A 300 -1.84 -4.75 -15.65
N LYS A 301 -0.65 -4.45 -16.19
CA LYS A 301 0.37 -5.47 -16.53
C LYS A 301 0.89 -6.24 -15.31
N LEU A 302 0.93 -5.60 -14.14
CA LEU A 302 1.37 -6.22 -12.90
C LEU A 302 0.29 -7.12 -12.29
N MET A 303 -0.98 -6.75 -12.44
CA MET A 303 -2.13 -7.46 -11.88
C MET A 303 -2.49 -8.75 -12.63
N GLU A 304 -2.11 -8.85 -13.92
CA GLU A 304 -2.48 -9.98 -14.77
C GLU A 304 -2.06 -11.35 -14.19
N GLY A 305 -3.05 -12.22 -13.99
CA GLY A 305 -2.84 -13.60 -13.51
C GLY A 305 -2.47 -13.72 -12.03
N ARG A 306 -2.67 -12.67 -11.23
CA ARG A 306 -2.34 -12.64 -9.80
C ARG A 306 -3.58 -12.50 -8.93
N THR A 307 -3.47 -12.92 -7.67
CA THR A 307 -4.44 -12.56 -6.64
C THR A 307 -4.20 -11.12 -6.24
N VAL A 308 -5.17 -10.24 -6.48
CA VAL A 308 -5.00 -8.81 -6.23
C VAL A 308 -5.98 -8.36 -5.16
N ILE A 309 -5.46 -7.69 -4.15
CA ILE A 309 -6.24 -7.02 -3.10
C ILE A 309 -6.02 -5.53 -3.29
N VAL A 310 -7.08 -4.80 -3.56
CA VAL A 310 -7.00 -3.35 -3.72
C VAL A 310 -7.74 -2.67 -2.59
N ILE A 311 -7.03 -1.90 -1.77
CA ILE A 311 -7.62 -0.99 -0.81
C ILE A 311 -8.02 0.25 -1.62
N ALA A 312 -9.25 0.22 -2.12
CA ALA A 312 -9.66 1.12 -3.17
C ALA A 312 -10.11 2.47 -2.61
N HIS A 313 -9.71 3.55 -3.29
CA HIS A 313 -10.19 4.90 -3.03
C HIS A 313 -10.82 5.58 -4.26
N ARG A 314 -10.78 4.91 -5.43
CA ARG A 314 -11.38 5.39 -6.67
C ARG A 314 -12.49 4.44 -7.15
N LEU A 315 -13.58 5.03 -7.65
CA LEU A 315 -14.69 4.28 -8.24
C LEU A 315 -14.26 3.44 -9.45
N SER A 316 -13.33 3.94 -10.27
CA SER A 316 -12.79 3.22 -11.43
C SER A 316 -12.14 1.89 -11.05
N THR A 317 -11.39 1.88 -9.94
CA THR A 317 -10.69 0.70 -9.43
C THR A 317 -11.66 -0.29 -8.82
N ILE A 318 -12.68 0.21 -8.12
CA ILE A 318 -13.78 -0.61 -7.58
C ILE A 318 -14.56 -1.28 -8.72
N GLN A 319 -14.81 -0.54 -9.81
CA GLN A 319 -15.54 -1.04 -10.98
C GLN A 319 -14.82 -2.18 -11.70
N ALA A 320 -13.48 -2.17 -11.69
CA ALA A 320 -12.66 -3.19 -12.32
C ALA A 320 -12.53 -4.49 -11.52
N ALA A 321 -12.89 -4.49 -10.23
CA ALA A 321 -12.72 -5.63 -9.35
C ALA A 321 -13.75 -6.75 -9.58
N ASP A 322 -13.32 -8.01 -9.46
CA ASP A 322 -14.18 -9.20 -9.51
C ASP A 322 -15.09 -9.31 -8.29
N THR A 323 -14.60 -8.84 -7.14
CA THR A 323 -15.34 -8.81 -5.88
C THR A 323 -15.13 -7.48 -5.18
N ILE A 324 -16.22 -6.88 -4.69
CA ILE A 324 -16.20 -5.65 -3.90
C ILE A 324 -16.63 -5.97 -2.48
N ILE A 325 -15.82 -5.59 -1.50
CA ILE A 325 -16.08 -5.76 -0.07
C ILE A 325 -16.22 -4.38 0.56
N VAL A 326 -17.38 -4.07 1.12
CA VAL A 326 -17.60 -2.81 1.84
C VAL A 326 -17.46 -3.07 3.34
N MET A 327 -16.43 -2.49 3.94
CA MET A 327 -16.14 -2.54 5.36
C MET A 327 -16.83 -1.41 6.11
N GLY A 328 -17.38 -1.74 7.28
CA GLY A 328 -18.03 -0.79 8.17
C GLY A 328 -17.11 0.13 8.94
N ARG A 329 -17.68 1.24 9.43
CA ARG A 329 -16.97 2.22 10.29
C ARG A 329 -16.57 1.66 11.65
N VAL A 330 -17.39 0.79 12.21
CA VAL A 330 -17.20 0.25 13.56
C VAL A 330 -16.80 -1.21 13.45
N ALA A 331 -15.65 -1.53 14.03
CA ALA A 331 -15.10 -2.87 14.12
C ALA A 331 -14.91 -3.61 12.78
N GLY A 332 -14.79 -2.87 11.67
CA GLY A 332 -14.34 -3.41 10.37
C GLY A 332 -15.18 -4.57 9.84
N ASN A 333 -16.44 -4.70 10.30
CA ASN A 333 -17.36 -5.73 9.82
C ASN A 333 -17.58 -5.58 8.32
N ILE A 334 -17.71 -6.69 7.60
CA ILE A 334 -18.17 -6.65 6.21
C ILE A 334 -19.66 -6.35 6.23
N ILE A 335 -20.04 -5.20 5.65
CA ILE A 335 -21.43 -4.74 5.55
C ILE A 335 -22.04 -5.21 4.22
N GLU A 336 -21.25 -5.22 3.15
CA GLU A 336 -21.71 -5.59 1.83
C GLU A 336 -20.62 -6.35 1.08
N GLN A 337 -21.01 -7.40 0.36
CA GLN A 337 -20.13 -8.16 -0.52
C GLN A 337 -20.82 -8.35 -1.88
N VAL A 338 -20.13 -7.91 -2.93
CA VAL A 338 -20.55 -8.08 -4.32
C VAL A 338 -19.56 -9.03 -4.99
N VAL A 339 -20.02 -10.16 -5.51
CA VAL A 339 -19.22 -11.07 -6.34
C VAL A 339 -19.79 -11.00 -7.76
N SER A 340 -18.95 -10.95 -8.79
CA SER A 340 -19.36 -10.86 -10.20
C SER A 340 -20.63 -11.70 -10.51
N GLY A 341 -21.77 -11.01 -10.64
CA GLY A 341 -23.08 -11.58 -10.98
C GLY A 341 -24.06 -11.87 -9.83
N HIS A 342 -23.63 -11.94 -8.56
CA HIS A 342 -24.52 -12.21 -7.42
C HIS A 342 -24.14 -11.41 -6.16
N LEU A 343 -25.14 -10.76 -5.59
CA LEU A 343 -25.05 -10.00 -4.34
C LEU A 343 -25.36 -10.92 -3.16
N LEU A 344 -24.47 -11.02 -2.18
CA LEU A 344 -24.74 -11.65 -0.89
C LEU A 344 -24.58 -10.59 0.20
N LEU A 345 -25.69 -9.96 0.60
CA LEU A 345 -25.70 -9.07 1.76
C LEU A 345 -25.79 -9.88 3.05
N LEU A 346 -24.78 -9.73 3.90
CA LEU A 346 -24.91 -10.03 5.32
C LEU A 346 -25.39 -8.77 6.04
N SER A 347 -26.72 -8.70 6.17
CA SER A 347 -27.52 -7.79 7.00
C SER A 347 -27.78 -6.36 6.46
N TYR A 348 -29.07 -6.14 6.16
CA TYR A 348 -29.78 -4.87 5.92
C TYR A 348 -29.46 -4.08 4.64
N ILE A 349 -29.93 -4.58 3.50
CA ILE A 349 -30.76 -3.90 2.46
C ILE A 349 -30.89 -4.90 1.30
N LEU A 350 -32.04 -5.55 1.17
CA LEU A 350 -32.30 -6.47 0.06
C LEU A 350 -32.21 -5.73 -1.29
N CYS A 351 -31.28 -6.14 -2.16
CA CYS A 351 -31.40 -5.91 -3.60
C CYS A 351 -31.56 -7.27 -4.28
N PRO A 352 -32.67 -7.53 -5.00
CA PRO A 352 -32.83 -8.74 -5.76
C PRO A 352 -31.83 -8.76 -6.91
N GLU A 353 -31.32 -9.97 -7.17
CA GLU A 353 -30.42 -10.43 -8.22
C GLU A 353 -30.21 -9.45 -9.38
N GLY A 354 -28.94 -9.11 -9.64
CA GLY A 354 -28.56 -8.32 -10.80
C GLY A 354 -27.07 -8.44 -11.09
N SER A 355 -26.73 -8.42 -12.38
CA SER A 355 -25.34 -8.51 -12.85
C SER A 355 -24.48 -7.32 -12.36
N HIS A 356 -23.14 -7.43 -12.39
CA HIS A 356 -22.20 -6.34 -12.02
C HIS A 356 -22.56 -4.98 -12.65
N LYS A 357 -23.02 -4.99 -13.91
CA LYS A 357 -23.50 -3.80 -14.63
C LYS A 357 -24.78 -3.19 -14.05
N GLU A 358 -25.68 -4.03 -13.53
CA GLU A 358 -26.94 -3.62 -12.93
C GLU A 358 -26.73 -2.96 -11.56
N LEU A 359 -25.73 -3.41 -10.79
CA LEU A 359 -25.33 -2.77 -9.53
C LEU A 359 -24.65 -1.42 -9.76
N LEU A 360 -23.77 -1.30 -10.76
CA LEU A 360 -23.21 0.00 -11.18
C LEU A 360 -24.30 1.01 -11.56
N SER A 361 -25.42 0.54 -12.10
CA SER A 361 -26.59 1.40 -12.40
C SER A 361 -27.40 1.78 -11.16
N LYS A 362 -27.42 0.94 -10.11
CA LYS A 362 -28.20 1.11 -8.87
C LYS A 362 -27.53 2.02 -7.83
N ARG A 363 -26.26 2.39 -7.99
CA ARG A 363 -25.53 3.35 -7.13
C ARG A 363 -25.66 3.00 -5.62
N GLY A 364 -25.21 1.80 -5.23
CA GLY A 364 -25.26 1.28 -3.85
C GLY A 364 -24.40 2.05 -2.83
N LEU A 365 -24.22 1.51 -1.62
CA LEU A 365 -23.48 2.20 -0.53
C LEU A 365 -22.06 2.58 -0.95
N TYR A 366 -21.38 1.77 -1.75
CA TYR A 366 -20.07 2.10 -2.30
C TYR A 366 -20.09 3.39 -3.16
N PHE A 367 -21.16 3.67 -3.92
CA PHE A 367 -21.31 4.90 -4.73
C PHE A 367 -21.66 6.12 -3.86
N GLN A 368 -22.14 5.93 -2.63
CA GLN A 368 -22.36 7.05 -1.70
C GLN A 368 -21.08 7.44 -0.96
N LEU A 369 -20.06 6.57 -0.98
CA LEU A 369 -18.78 6.79 -0.31
C LEU A 369 -17.72 7.44 -1.19
N TYR A 370 -17.91 7.42 -2.52
CA TYR A 370 -17.03 7.95 -3.55
C TYR A 370 -17.85 8.74 -4.56
#